data_AF-A0A936TYT7-F1
#
_entry.id   AF-A0A936TYT7-F1
#
_cell.length_a   1.000
_cell.length_b   1.000
_cell.length_c   1.000
_cell.angle_alpha   90.00
_cell.angle_beta   90.00
_cell.angle_gamma   90.00
#
_symmetry.space_group_name_H-M   'P 1'
#
loop_
_entity.id
_entity.type
_entity.pdbx_description
1 polymer ?
#
loop_
_entity_poly.entity_id
_entity_poly.type
_entity_poly.pdbx_seq_one_letter_code
_entity_poly.pdbx_strand_id
1 'polypeptide(L)'
;MLVTITGGSIITIASGATSGTVSVAAPGEDVYLDSSTVSRSITGATGGNFESLAASTVAATTSISDTTDATTVSLTASPSVAEGGSITYTASLGAAAQGQVLVTITGGSIITIASGATSGTVSVAAPGEDVYLDSSTVSRSITGATGGNFESLAASTVAATTSISDTTDATTVSLTASPSVAEGGSITYTASLGAAAQGQVLVTITGGSIITIASGATSGTVSVAAPGEDVYLDSSTVSRSITGATGGN
;
A
#
# COMPACT_ATOMS: atom_id res chain seq x y z
N MET A 1 -25.14 51.89 -35.79
CA MET A 1 -23.67 51.99 -35.77
C MET A 1 -23.11 50.64 -35.38
N LEU A 2 -21.95 50.26 -35.92
CA LEU A 2 -21.26 49.01 -35.59
C LEU A 2 -19.90 49.33 -34.95
N VAL A 3 -19.55 48.61 -33.89
CA VAL A 3 -18.24 48.70 -33.22
C VAL A 3 -17.62 47.31 -33.23
N THR A 4 -16.46 47.19 -33.86
CA THR A 4 -15.65 45.97 -33.87
C THR A 4 -14.66 46.01 -32.73
N ILE A 5 -14.58 44.92 -31.95
CA ILE A 5 -13.61 44.76 -30.87
C ILE A 5 -12.58 43.68 -31.20
N THR A 6 -11.46 43.65 -30.48
CA THR A 6 -10.46 42.57 -30.58
C THR A 6 -11.12 41.20 -30.40
N GLY A 7 -10.64 40.19 -31.11
CA GLY A 7 -11.25 38.86 -31.17
C GLY A 7 -12.56 38.78 -31.99
N GLY A 8 -12.84 39.79 -32.82
CA GLY A 8 -13.77 39.69 -33.96
C GLY A 8 -15.25 39.95 -33.68
N SER A 9 -15.64 40.12 -32.41
CA SER A 9 -17.03 40.42 -32.04
C SER A 9 -17.45 41.81 -32.53
N ILE A 10 -18.73 41.95 -32.90
CA ILE A 10 -19.32 43.21 -33.35
C ILE A 10 -20.42 43.61 -32.37
N ILE A 11 -20.34 44.84 -31.85
CA ILE A 11 -21.39 45.47 -31.06
C ILE A 11 -22.25 46.32 -32.00
N THR A 12 -23.55 46.05 -32.01
CA THR A 12 -24.52 46.84 -32.76
C THR A 12 -25.19 47.86 -31.84
N ILE A 13 -25.07 49.14 -32.18
CA ILE A 13 -25.81 50.24 -31.56
C ILE A 13 -26.95 50.62 -32.50
N ALA A 14 -28.19 50.41 -32.06
CA ALA A 14 -29.39 50.69 -32.85
C ALA A 14 -29.55 52.20 -33.13
N SER A 15 -30.34 52.54 -34.16
CA SER A 15 -30.66 53.94 -34.44
C SER A 15 -31.38 54.58 -33.25
N GLY A 16 -30.97 55.79 -32.86
CA GLY A 16 -31.51 56.50 -31.70
C GLY A 16 -31.03 55.97 -30.34
N ALA A 17 -30.27 54.86 -30.29
CA ALA A 17 -29.69 54.34 -29.06
C ALA A 17 -28.29 54.90 -28.80
N THR A 18 -27.90 54.95 -27.53
CA THR A 18 -26.57 55.44 -27.09
C THR A 18 -25.63 54.33 -26.64
N SER A 19 -26.11 53.08 -26.61
CA SER A 19 -25.33 51.91 -26.16
C SER A 19 -25.70 50.65 -26.93
N GLY A 20 -24.76 49.72 -26.99
CA GLY A 20 -24.95 48.36 -27.48
C GLY A 20 -24.09 47.41 -26.66
N THR A 21 -24.41 46.13 -26.69
CA THR A 21 -23.70 45.12 -25.90
C THR A 21 -23.39 43.91 -26.76
N VAL A 22 -22.32 43.20 -26.40
CA VAL A 22 -22.01 41.87 -26.89
C VAL A 22 -21.58 41.01 -25.71
N SER A 23 -21.95 39.73 -25.72
CA SER A 23 -21.48 38.78 -24.71
C SER A 23 -20.25 38.04 -25.22
N VAL A 24 -19.27 37.87 -24.34
CA VAL A 24 -18.07 37.07 -24.57
C VAL A 24 -18.03 36.03 -23.46
N ALA A 25 -17.92 34.76 -23.83
CA ALA A 25 -17.85 33.68 -22.84
C ALA A 25 -16.56 33.82 -22.00
N ALA A 26 -16.67 33.54 -20.71
CA ALA A 26 -15.51 33.28 -19.87
C ALA A 26 -14.86 31.94 -20.27
N PRO A 27 -13.59 31.70 -19.90
CA PRO A 27 -13.01 30.35 -19.90
C PRO A 27 -13.92 29.34 -19.19
N GLY A 28 -13.76 28.05 -19.55
CA GLY A 28 -14.51 26.97 -18.91
C GLY A 28 -13.97 26.68 -17.51
N GLU A 29 -14.83 26.13 -16.66
CA GLU A 29 -14.45 25.64 -15.33
C GLU A 29 -13.71 24.31 -15.43
N ASP A 30 -12.69 24.13 -14.58
CA ASP A 30 -12.04 22.84 -14.38
C ASP A 30 -11.64 22.64 -12.90
N VAL A 31 -10.64 21.78 -12.64
CA VAL A 31 -10.19 21.43 -11.28
C VAL A 31 -8.75 21.88 -11.02
N TYR A 32 -8.25 22.84 -11.79
CA TYR A 32 -6.93 23.42 -11.63
C TYR A 32 -6.96 24.92 -11.38
N LEU A 33 -6.04 25.38 -10.55
CA LEU A 33 -5.84 26.80 -10.29
C LEU A 33 -5.49 27.54 -11.59
N ASP A 34 -6.42 28.36 -12.10
CA ASP A 34 -6.25 28.98 -13.43
C ASP A 34 -6.75 30.44 -13.58
N SER A 35 -6.89 31.17 -12.47
CA SER A 35 -7.38 32.57 -12.47
C SER A 35 -6.84 33.41 -13.64
N SER A 36 -7.74 34.04 -14.39
CA SER A 36 -7.41 34.66 -15.68
C SER A 36 -8.07 36.02 -15.88
N THR A 37 -7.75 36.68 -16.99
CA THR A 37 -8.36 37.97 -17.37
C THR A 37 -8.79 37.96 -18.83
N VAL A 38 -9.97 38.47 -19.13
CA VAL A 38 -10.42 38.72 -20.51
C VAL A 38 -10.33 40.22 -20.78
N SER A 39 -9.71 40.58 -21.91
CA SER A 39 -9.50 41.96 -22.31
C SER A 39 -9.94 42.20 -23.75
N ARG A 40 -10.72 43.26 -23.99
CA ARG A 40 -11.25 43.65 -25.31
C ARG A 40 -11.03 45.13 -25.56
N SER A 41 -10.49 45.48 -26.73
CA SER A 41 -10.31 46.87 -27.19
C SER A 41 -11.11 47.11 -28.46
N ILE A 42 -11.54 48.34 -28.71
CA ILE A 42 -12.14 48.72 -29.99
C ILE A 42 -11.07 48.73 -31.07
N THR A 43 -11.33 48.04 -32.18
CA THR A 43 -10.46 48.01 -33.37
C THR A 43 -11.04 48.79 -34.55
N GLY A 44 -12.35 49.05 -34.54
CA GLY A 44 -13.00 49.87 -35.55
C GLY A 44 -14.42 50.25 -35.15
N ALA A 45 -14.91 51.36 -35.67
CA ALA A 45 -16.27 51.82 -35.46
C ALA A 45 -16.78 52.49 -36.74
N THR A 46 -17.97 52.10 -37.21
CA THR A 46 -18.56 52.59 -38.48
C THR A 46 -20.04 52.94 -38.35
N GLY A 47 -20.47 53.95 -39.12
CA GLY A 47 -21.85 54.45 -39.13
C GLY A 47 -22.11 55.55 -38.09
N GLY A 48 -23.37 55.73 -37.71
CA GLY A 48 -23.77 56.70 -36.67
C GLY A 48 -24.04 58.13 -37.17
N ASN A 49 -23.67 58.46 -38.41
CA ASN A 49 -23.89 59.78 -39.03
C ASN A 49 -23.38 60.96 -38.17
N PHE A 50 -22.21 60.79 -37.56
CA PHE A 50 -21.55 61.83 -36.77
C PHE A 50 -20.62 62.68 -37.66
N GLU A 51 -20.49 63.97 -37.35
CA GLU A 51 -19.49 64.85 -37.98
C GLU A 51 -18.05 64.44 -37.62
N SER A 52 -17.87 63.85 -36.44
CA SER A 52 -16.62 63.25 -35.98
C SER A 52 -16.89 62.14 -34.96
N LEU A 53 -16.18 61.01 -35.10
CA LEU A 53 -16.26 59.89 -34.16
C LEU A 53 -14.84 59.47 -33.77
N ALA A 54 -14.51 59.59 -32.49
CA ALA A 54 -13.28 59.08 -31.92
C ALA A 54 -13.58 57.79 -31.11
N ALA A 55 -12.86 56.71 -31.40
CA ALA A 55 -12.95 55.47 -30.65
C ALA A 55 -11.75 55.33 -29.70
N SER A 56 -12.02 55.05 -28.43
CA SER A 56 -10.97 54.70 -27.47
C SER A 56 -10.46 53.29 -27.75
N THR A 57 -9.15 53.12 -27.88
CA THR A 57 -8.49 51.82 -28.02
C THR A 57 -8.06 51.23 -26.67
N VAL A 58 -8.31 51.94 -25.57
CA VAL A 58 -8.05 51.46 -24.20
C VAL A 58 -8.85 50.19 -23.98
N ALA A 59 -8.18 49.14 -23.49
CA ALA A 59 -8.81 47.86 -23.29
C ALA A 59 -9.76 47.89 -22.10
N ALA A 60 -10.97 47.35 -22.29
CA ALA A 60 -11.83 46.96 -21.18
C ALA A 60 -11.37 45.58 -20.71
N THR A 61 -11.03 45.47 -19.43
CA THR A 61 -10.52 44.23 -18.82
C THR A 61 -11.45 43.76 -17.71
N THR A 62 -11.73 42.46 -17.71
CA THR A 62 -12.49 41.77 -16.67
C THR A 62 -11.62 40.68 -16.07
N SER A 63 -11.42 40.70 -14.76
CA SER A 63 -10.82 39.59 -14.02
C SER A 63 -11.82 38.46 -13.85
N ILE A 64 -11.39 37.23 -14.08
CA ILE A 64 -12.16 36.02 -13.85
C ILE A 64 -11.62 35.40 -12.56
N SER A 65 -12.48 35.34 -11.56
CA SER A 65 -12.20 34.59 -10.34
C SER A 65 -12.46 33.12 -10.62
N ASP A 66 -11.49 32.30 -10.25
CA ASP A 66 -11.60 30.85 -10.27
C ASP A 66 -12.64 30.37 -9.24
N THR A 67 -13.33 29.27 -9.55
CA THR A 67 -14.19 28.61 -8.56
C THR A 67 -13.37 27.57 -7.78
N THR A 68 -13.97 26.86 -6.83
CA THR A 68 -13.23 25.85 -6.06
C THR A 68 -13.91 24.51 -6.22
N ASP A 69 -13.29 23.66 -7.04
CA ASP A 69 -13.67 22.26 -7.18
C ASP A 69 -12.72 21.35 -6.40
N ALA A 70 -13.24 20.21 -5.95
CA ALA A 70 -12.50 19.26 -5.13
C ALA A 70 -12.03 18.08 -5.97
N THR A 71 -10.71 17.89 -6.06
CA THR A 71 -10.11 16.64 -6.54
C THR A 71 -9.86 15.72 -5.35
N THR A 72 -10.25 14.45 -5.47
CA THR A 72 -9.99 13.45 -4.43
C THR A 72 -8.79 12.57 -4.78
N VAL A 73 -8.01 12.19 -3.76
CA VAL A 73 -7.04 11.08 -3.84
C VAL A 73 -7.49 9.91 -2.97
N SER A 74 -7.47 8.70 -3.53
CA SER A 74 -7.80 7.45 -2.85
C SER A 74 -6.58 6.51 -2.79
N LEU A 75 -6.62 5.54 -1.88
CA LEU A 75 -5.55 4.56 -1.67
C LEU A 75 -6.10 3.14 -1.80
N THR A 76 -5.40 2.30 -2.55
CA THR A 76 -5.61 0.85 -2.57
C THR A 76 -4.30 0.13 -2.28
N ALA A 77 -4.38 -1.15 -1.95
CA ALA A 77 -3.22 -2.01 -1.73
C ALA A 77 -3.42 -3.36 -2.43
N SER A 78 -2.34 -4.14 -2.58
CA SER A 78 -2.45 -5.57 -2.91
C SER A 78 -3.45 -6.23 -1.95
N PRO A 79 -4.44 -7.00 -2.44
CA PRO A 79 -5.48 -7.56 -1.56
C PRO A 79 -4.90 -8.62 -0.61
N SER A 80 -3.97 -9.45 -1.11
CA SER A 80 -3.25 -10.45 -0.34
C SER A 80 -1.82 -10.61 -0.83
N VAL A 81 -0.94 -10.98 0.09
CA VAL A 81 0.45 -11.41 -0.18
C VAL A 81 0.85 -12.49 0.83
N ALA A 82 1.86 -13.29 0.51
CA ALA A 82 2.48 -14.18 1.50
C ALA A 82 3.46 -13.41 2.40
N GLU A 83 3.80 -13.99 3.56
CA GLU A 83 4.96 -13.57 4.35
C GLU A 83 6.24 -13.54 3.51
N GLY A 84 7.16 -12.64 3.87
CA GLY A 84 8.35 -12.33 3.09
C GLY A 84 8.07 -11.64 1.74
N GLY A 85 6.79 -11.47 1.37
CA GLY A 85 6.35 -10.81 0.14
C GLY A 85 6.46 -9.28 0.17
N SER A 86 5.82 -8.63 -0.81
CA SER A 86 5.79 -7.18 -0.94
C SER A 86 4.37 -6.68 -1.16
N ILE A 87 3.95 -5.72 -0.33
CA ILE A 87 2.68 -5.02 -0.44
C ILE A 87 2.86 -3.80 -1.36
N THR A 88 2.08 -3.72 -2.42
CA THR A 88 2.06 -2.54 -3.29
C THR A 88 0.87 -1.66 -2.93
N TYR A 89 1.13 -0.40 -2.64
CA TYR A 89 0.11 0.62 -2.43
C TYR A 89 0.00 1.50 -3.67
N THR A 90 -1.23 1.83 -4.06
CA THR A 90 -1.54 2.67 -5.22
C THR A 90 -2.39 3.85 -4.78
N ALA A 91 -1.91 5.07 -5.04
CA ALA A 91 -2.70 6.29 -4.88
C ALA A 91 -3.32 6.69 -6.22
N SER A 92 -4.60 7.05 -6.22
CA SER A 92 -5.37 7.38 -7.44
C SER A 92 -6.11 8.71 -7.27
N LEU A 93 -5.88 9.63 -8.22
CA LEU A 93 -6.51 10.94 -8.32
C LEU A 93 -7.77 10.91 -9.18
N GLY A 94 -8.72 11.80 -8.88
CA GLY A 94 -9.91 12.03 -9.71
C GLY A 94 -9.64 12.76 -11.04
N ALA A 95 -8.49 13.44 -11.14
CA ALA A 95 -8.03 14.17 -12.32
C ALA A 95 -6.51 14.05 -12.49
N ALA A 96 -6.00 14.31 -13.70
CA ALA A 96 -4.57 14.22 -13.98
C ALA A 96 -3.80 15.33 -13.26
N ALA A 97 -2.68 15.01 -12.61
CA ALA A 97 -1.93 16.02 -11.89
C ALA A 97 -1.29 17.05 -12.85
N GLN A 98 -1.42 18.35 -12.55
CA GLN A 98 -0.63 19.40 -13.19
C GLN A 98 0.57 19.74 -12.28
N GLY A 99 1.69 19.06 -12.51
CA GLY A 99 2.82 19.02 -11.57
C GLY A 99 2.81 17.77 -10.69
N GLN A 100 3.84 17.63 -9.84
CA GLN A 100 3.98 16.48 -8.96
C GLN A 100 2.94 16.51 -7.82
N VAL A 101 2.42 15.34 -7.45
CA VAL A 101 1.67 15.13 -6.20
C VAL A 101 2.43 14.16 -5.31
N LEU A 102 2.56 14.51 -4.04
CA LEU A 102 3.12 13.67 -2.99
C LEU A 102 1.99 13.22 -2.07
N VAL A 103 1.86 11.91 -1.88
CA VAL A 103 0.86 11.29 -1.01
C VAL A 103 1.59 10.55 0.10
N THR A 104 1.40 10.99 1.35
CA THR A 104 1.99 10.35 2.52
C THR A 104 0.97 9.38 3.11
N ILE A 105 1.41 8.15 3.40
CA ILE A 105 0.59 7.14 4.05
C ILE A 105 1.10 6.82 5.46
N THR A 106 0.25 6.26 6.32
CA THR A 106 0.64 5.80 7.66
C THR A 106 1.85 4.87 7.57
N GLY A 107 2.74 4.91 8.57
CA GLY A 107 4.03 4.21 8.56
C GLY A 107 5.08 4.80 7.61
N GLY A 108 4.88 6.03 7.14
CA GLY A 108 5.94 6.93 6.67
C GLY A 108 6.30 6.86 5.18
N SER A 109 5.72 5.94 4.41
CA SER A 109 5.98 5.85 2.97
C SER A 109 5.33 7.02 2.21
N ILE A 110 5.99 7.46 1.15
CA ILE A 110 5.50 8.52 0.25
C ILE A 110 5.30 7.93 -1.14
N ILE A 111 4.09 8.08 -1.69
CA ILE A 111 3.76 7.77 -3.08
C ILE A 111 3.89 9.05 -3.89
N THR A 112 4.63 8.98 -4.99
CA THR A 112 4.78 10.10 -5.93
C THR A 112 3.90 9.85 -7.15
N ILE A 113 3.02 10.80 -7.46
CA ILE A 113 2.27 10.84 -8.71
C ILE A 113 2.92 11.90 -9.60
N ALA A 114 3.37 11.47 -10.78
CA ALA A 114 4.06 12.36 -11.72
C ALA A 114 3.07 13.35 -12.37
N SER A 115 3.61 14.46 -12.90
CA SER A 115 2.83 15.38 -13.72
C SER A 115 2.21 14.66 -14.92
N GLY A 116 0.94 14.95 -15.21
CA GLY A 116 0.13 14.31 -16.25
C GLY A 116 -0.42 12.93 -15.86
N ALA A 117 -0.01 12.36 -14.72
CA ALA A 117 -0.50 11.07 -14.26
C ALA A 117 -1.69 11.23 -13.30
N THR A 118 -2.52 10.18 -13.24
CA THR A 118 -3.63 10.05 -12.30
C THR A 118 -3.31 9.07 -11.16
N SER A 119 -2.18 8.38 -11.21
CA SER A 119 -1.81 7.40 -10.19
C SER A 119 -0.31 7.28 -10.00
N GLY A 120 0.06 6.75 -8.83
CA GLY A 120 1.43 6.42 -8.46
C GLY A 120 1.43 5.26 -7.48
N THR A 121 2.57 4.58 -7.34
CA THR A 121 2.69 3.40 -6.49
C THR A 121 3.92 3.46 -5.59
N VAL A 122 3.88 2.70 -4.50
CA VAL A 122 5.05 2.38 -3.67
C VAL A 122 4.93 0.95 -3.14
N SER A 123 6.06 0.27 -2.99
CA SER A 123 6.12 -1.07 -2.40
C SER A 123 6.73 -1.04 -1.01
N VAL A 124 6.15 -1.80 -0.10
CA VAL A 124 6.63 -1.99 1.28
C VAL A 124 6.69 -3.50 1.55
N ALA A 125 7.72 -3.95 2.26
CA ALA A 125 7.83 -5.37 2.65
C ALA A 125 6.63 -5.80 3.50
N ALA A 126 6.13 -7.02 3.24
CA ALA A 126 5.26 -7.72 4.17
C ALA A 126 6.04 -8.10 5.44
N PRO A 127 5.37 -8.52 6.53
CA PRO A 127 6.03 -9.21 7.63
C PRO A 127 6.95 -10.32 7.12
N GLY A 128 8.05 -10.56 7.83
CA GLY A 128 9.01 -11.61 7.48
C GLY A 128 8.36 -12.98 7.56
N GLU A 129 8.92 -13.93 6.83
CA GLU A 129 8.54 -15.35 6.94
C GLU A 129 9.21 -15.97 8.17
N ASP A 130 8.48 -16.87 8.82
CA ASP A 130 9.01 -17.80 9.79
C ASP A 130 8.26 -19.14 9.76
N VAL A 131 8.62 -20.05 10.69
CA VAL A 131 8.11 -21.43 10.71
C VAL A 131 6.77 -21.59 11.42
N TYR A 132 6.18 -20.51 11.90
CA TYR A 132 5.00 -20.53 12.77
C TYR A 132 3.77 -20.06 12.03
N LEU A 133 2.64 -20.72 12.28
CA LEU A 133 1.35 -20.37 11.69
C LEU A 133 0.85 -19.00 12.20
N ASP A 134 1.13 -17.91 11.47
CA ASP A 134 0.91 -16.56 12.00
C ASP A 134 0.29 -15.52 11.04
N SER A 135 -0.67 -15.97 10.23
CA SER A 135 -1.43 -15.09 9.32
C SER A 135 -1.86 -13.77 9.96
N SER A 136 -1.64 -12.66 9.25
CA SER A 136 -1.87 -11.32 9.79
C SER A 136 -2.51 -10.38 8.77
N THR A 137 -2.66 -9.11 9.13
CA THR A 137 -3.19 -8.08 8.21
C THR A 137 -2.44 -6.78 8.40
N VAL A 138 -2.07 -6.15 7.30
CA VAL A 138 -1.43 -4.83 7.29
C VAL A 138 -2.43 -3.83 6.71
N SER A 139 -2.56 -2.68 7.36
CA SER A 139 -3.45 -1.60 6.93
C SER A 139 -2.73 -0.27 6.89
N ARG A 140 -2.91 0.49 5.80
CA ARG A 140 -2.42 1.87 5.68
C ARG A 140 -3.48 2.82 5.16
N SER A 141 -3.44 4.06 5.61
CA SER A 141 -4.32 5.14 5.18
C SER A 141 -3.51 6.36 4.78
N ILE A 142 -4.11 7.25 3.99
CA ILE A 142 -3.47 8.53 3.63
C ILE A 142 -3.47 9.44 4.85
N THR A 143 -2.32 10.03 5.16
CA THR A 143 -2.16 11.04 6.22
C THR A 143 -2.02 12.46 5.66
N GLY A 144 -1.66 12.60 4.37
CA GLY A 144 -1.62 13.88 3.68
C GLY A 144 -1.38 13.74 2.19
N ALA A 145 -1.84 14.71 1.41
CA ALA A 145 -1.59 14.80 -0.02
C ALA A 145 -1.40 16.26 -0.42
N THR A 146 -0.38 16.54 -1.24
CA THR A 146 -0.02 17.91 -1.64
C THR A 146 0.49 17.96 -3.07
N GLY A 147 0.18 19.04 -3.81
CA GLY A 147 0.68 19.30 -5.16
C GLY A 147 -0.40 19.21 -6.24
N GLY A 148 0.02 19.02 -7.50
CA GLY A 148 -0.87 18.77 -8.65
C GLY A 148 -1.65 19.96 -9.21
N ASN A 149 -1.42 21.18 -8.69
CA ASN A 149 -2.09 22.43 -9.10
C ASN A 149 -3.62 22.41 -9.02
N PHE A 150 -4.20 21.54 -8.20
CA PHE A 150 -5.65 21.51 -7.96
C PHE A 150 -6.09 22.72 -7.11
N GLU A 151 -7.31 23.24 -7.29
CA GLU A 151 -7.84 24.28 -6.37
C GLU A 151 -8.06 23.70 -4.98
N SER A 152 -8.50 22.44 -4.90
CA SER A 152 -8.59 21.68 -3.66
C SER A 152 -8.24 20.21 -3.88
N LEU A 153 -7.38 19.67 -3.01
CA LEU A 153 -7.01 18.26 -3.00
C LEU A 153 -7.44 17.60 -1.68
N ALA A 154 -8.47 16.77 -1.74
CA ALA A 154 -9.01 16.03 -0.60
C ALA A 154 -8.45 14.61 -0.54
N ALA A 155 -7.86 14.24 0.59
CA ALA A 155 -7.40 12.87 0.84
C ALA A 155 -8.51 12.00 1.43
N SER A 156 -8.74 10.83 0.82
CA SER A 156 -9.61 9.80 1.39
C SER A 156 -9.01 9.26 2.69
N THR A 157 -9.86 9.12 3.71
CA THR A 157 -9.51 8.52 5.00
C THR A 157 -9.70 7.00 5.03
N VAL A 158 -10.19 6.40 3.95
CA VAL A 158 -10.42 4.95 3.86
C VAL A 158 -9.08 4.24 3.86
N ALA A 159 -8.91 3.28 4.76
CA ALA A 159 -7.70 2.49 4.85
C ALA A 159 -7.66 1.41 3.76
N ALA A 160 -6.49 1.23 3.15
CA ALA A 160 -6.17 0.11 2.28
C ALA A 160 -5.62 -1.04 3.14
N THR A 161 -6.16 -2.24 2.95
CA THR A 161 -5.83 -3.43 3.75
C THR A 161 -5.28 -4.54 2.87
N THR A 162 -4.27 -5.24 3.38
CA THR A 162 -3.68 -6.42 2.77
C THR A 162 -3.69 -7.56 3.76
N SER A 163 -4.29 -8.69 3.41
CA SER A 163 -4.17 -9.93 4.19
C SER A 163 -2.82 -10.57 3.93
N ILE A 164 -2.14 -10.98 5.00
CA ILE A 164 -0.87 -11.70 4.92
C ILE A 164 -1.17 -13.18 5.16
N SER A 165 -0.90 -14.00 4.15
CA SER A 165 -1.04 -15.45 4.26
C SER A 165 0.27 -16.07 4.73
N ASP A 166 0.14 -16.90 5.75
CA ASP A 166 1.17 -17.80 6.24
C ASP A 166 1.70 -18.72 5.13
N THR A 167 2.99 -19.01 5.16
CA THR A 167 3.62 -20.02 4.31
C THR A 167 3.83 -21.33 5.05
N THR A 168 3.69 -22.45 4.35
CA THR A 168 3.89 -23.75 4.98
C THR A 168 5.37 -24.09 5.10
N ASP A 169 5.83 -24.16 6.34
CA ASP A 169 7.20 -24.53 6.67
C ASP A 169 7.30 -25.90 7.36
N ALA A 170 8.37 -26.62 7.02
CA ALA A 170 8.61 -27.96 7.55
C ALA A 170 9.63 -27.93 8.69
N THR A 171 9.17 -28.22 9.91
CA THR A 171 10.07 -28.51 11.04
C THR A 171 10.35 -30.02 11.10
N THR A 172 11.62 -30.38 11.30
CA THR A 172 12.04 -31.78 11.46
C THR A 172 12.26 -32.15 12.92
N VAL A 173 12.10 -33.44 13.24
CA VAL A 173 12.47 -34.02 14.54
C VAL A 173 13.55 -35.07 14.32
N SER A 174 14.59 -35.03 15.14
CA SER A 174 15.71 -35.99 15.14
C SER A 174 15.79 -36.73 16.46
N LEU A 175 16.32 -37.96 16.46
CA LEU A 175 16.51 -38.80 17.63
C LEU A 175 17.98 -39.18 17.77
N THR A 176 18.53 -38.96 18.96
CA THR A 176 19.86 -39.45 19.34
C THR A 176 19.77 -40.29 20.61
N ALA A 177 20.79 -41.09 20.88
CA ALA A 177 20.90 -41.91 22.06
C ALA A 177 22.29 -41.77 22.70
N SER A 178 22.41 -42.12 23.98
CA SER A 178 23.71 -42.31 24.62
C SER A 178 24.57 -43.28 23.79
N PRO A 179 25.83 -42.93 23.45
CA PRO A 179 26.64 -43.72 22.52
C PRO A 179 27.04 -45.09 23.06
N SER A 180 27.23 -45.20 24.37
CA SER A 180 27.42 -46.45 25.09
C SER A 180 26.99 -46.28 26.55
N VAL A 181 26.59 -47.38 27.17
CA VAL A 181 26.24 -47.49 28.59
C VAL A 181 26.74 -48.84 29.11
N ALA A 182 26.96 -48.95 30.42
CA ALA A 182 27.21 -50.25 31.04
C ALA A 182 25.94 -51.11 31.02
N GLU A 183 26.11 -52.43 31.11
CA GLU A 183 25.00 -53.38 31.33
C GLU A 183 24.21 -53.01 32.58
N GLY A 184 22.88 -53.12 32.49
CA GLY A 184 21.96 -52.64 33.53
C GLY A 184 21.96 -51.12 33.73
N GLY A 185 22.71 -50.36 32.92
CA GLY A 185 22.73 -48.89 32.92
C GLY A 185 21.47 -48.27 32.31
N SER A 186 21.50 -46.95 32.10
CA SER A 186 20.37 -46.20 31.54
C SER A 186 20.74 -45.57 30.19
N ILE A 187 20.03 -45.96 29.13
CA ILE A 187 20.13 -45.35 27.80
C ILE A 187 19.25 -44.10 27.77
N THR A 188 19.87 -42.94 27.56
CA THR A 188 19.12 -41.68 27.37
C THR A 188 18.89 -41.44 25.89
N TYR A 189 17.61 -41.34 25.50
CA TYR A 189 17.20 -40.91 24.17
C TYR A 189 16.82 -39.43 24.21
N THR A 190 17.34 -38.66 23.26
CA THR A 190 17.08 -37.22 23.11
C THR A 190 16.41 -36.95 21.77
N ALA A 191 15.20 -36.41 21.80
CA ALA A 191 14.53 -35.89 20.61
C ALA A 191 14.83 -34.40 20.47
N SER A 192 15.17 -33.93 19.27
CA SER A 192 15.46 -32.52 18.98
C SER A 192 14.68 -32.01 17.78
N LEU A 193 14.06 -30.84 17.91
CA LEU A 193 13.30 -30.13 16.87
C LEU A 193 14.16 -29.11 16.15
N GLY A 194 13.87 -28.86 14.87
CA GLY A 194 14.52 -27.81 14.07
C GLY A 194 14.13 -26.37 14.49
N ALA A 195 12.97 -26.21 15.14
CA ALA A 195 12.48 -24.96 15.70
C ALA A 195 11.78 -25.23 17.04
N ALA A 196 11.67 -24.21 17.89
CA ALA A 196 11.00 -24.34 19.19
C ALA A 196 9.49 -24.56 18.97
N ALA A 197 8.89 -25.54 19.66
CA ALA A 197 7.45 -25.75 19.55
C ALA A 197 6.69 -24.69 20.36
N GLN A 198 5.54 -24.23 19.86
CA GLN A 198 4.66 -23.31 20.61
C GLN A 198 3.76 -24.07 21.60
N GLY A 199 3.50 -25.35 21.32
CA GLY A 199 2.87 -26.30 22.23
C GLY A 199 3.83 -27.38 22.74
N GLN A 200 3.33 -28.22 23.66
CA GLN A 200 4.03 -29.45 24.02
C GLN A 200 4.08 -30.41 22.83
N VAL A 201 5.22 -31.08 22.63
CA VAL A 201 5.39 -32.15 21.64
C VAL A 201 5.66 -33.47 22.35
N LEU A 202 4.96 -34.52 21.92
CA LEU A 202 5.15 -35.89 22.37
C LEU A 202 5.75 -36.72 21.23
N VAL A 203 6.95 -37.24 21.43
CA VAL A 203 7.66 -38.08 20.45
C VAL A 203 7.62 -39.52 20.94
N THR A 204 6.94 -40.38 20.19
CA THR A 204 6.91 -41.82 20.46
C THR A 204 8.04 -42.51 19.71
N ILE A 205 8.82 -43.32 20.43
CA ILE A 205 9.87 -44.17 19.84
C ILE A 205 9.45 -45.64 19.86
N THR A 206 10.05 -46.47 19.00
CA THR A 206 9.88 -47.93 19.04
C THR A 206 10.09 -48.46 20.46
N GLY A 207 9.40 -49.51 20.87
CA GLY A 207 9.40 -49.96 22.28
C GLY A 207 8.56 -49.10 23.24
N GLY A 208 7.79 -48.13 22.73
CA GLY A 208 6.66 -47.51 23.44
C GLY A 208 6.99 -46.35 24.38
N SER A 209 8.26 -45.97 24.52
CA SER A 209 8.64 -44.82 25.33
C SER A 209 8.23 -43.51 24.65
N ILE A 210 7.84 -42.51 25.45
CA ILE A 210 7.44 -41.18 24.99
C ILE A 210 8.43 -40.15 25.51
N ILE A 211 8.99 -39.34 24.61
CA ILE A 211 9.80 -38.17 24.94
C ILE A 211 8.89 -36.95 24.91
N THR A 212 8.87 -36.19 26.00
CA THR A 212 8.13 -34.92 26.08
C THR A 212 9.08 -33.76 25.83
N ILE A 213 8.76 -32.92 24.84
CA ILE A 213 9.41 -31.63 24.61
C ILE A 213 8.42 -30.56 25.09
N ALA A 214 8.81 -29.76 26.07
CA ALA A 214 7.96 -28.70 26.60
C ALA A 214 7.73 -27.58 25.58
N SER A 215 6.66 -26.81 25.73
CA SER A 215 6.45 -25.58 24.97
C SER A 215 7.65 -24.63 25.14
N GLY A 216 8.09 -24.02 24.04
CA GLY A 216 9.28 -23.17 23.96
C GLY A 216 10.62 -23.93 23.97
N ALA A 217 10.62 -25.24 24.19
CA ALA A 217 11.84 -26.05 24.14
C ALA A 217 12.08 -26.62 22.74
N THR A 218 13.35 -26.88 22.43
CA THR A 218 13.78 -27.53 21.19
C THR A 218 14.18 -28.99 21.40
N SER A 219 14.24 -29.47 22.64
CA SER A 219 14.61 -30.85 22.92
C SER A 219 13.95 -31.39 24.19
N GLY A 220 13.89 -32.72 24.27
CA GLY A 220 13.42 -33.47 25.43
C GLY A 220 14.11 -34.81 25.50
N THR A 221 14.08 -35.45 26.67
CA THR A 221 14.78 -36.71 26.90
C THR A 221 13.91 -37.75 27.60
N VAL A 222 14.18 -39.04 27.34
CA VAL A 222 13.67 -40.17 28.14
C VAL A 222 14.78 -41.17 28.40
N SER A 223 14.74 -41.82 29.56
CA SER A 223 15.67 -42.88 29.95
C SER A 223 15.01 -44.24 29.87
N VAL A 224 15.71 -45.23 29.32
CA VAL A 224 15.29 -46.63 29.26
C VAL A 224 16.42 -47.51 29.79
N ALA A 225 16.10 -48.54 30.56
CA ALA A 225 17.11 -49.48 31.06
C ALA A 225 17.79 -50.22 29.90
N ALA A 226 19.13 -50.31 29.97
CA ALA A 226 19.90 -51.24 29.16
C ALA A 226 19.60 -52.68 29.59
N PRO A 227 19.74 -53.67 28.69
CA PRO A 227 19.71 -55.07 29.08
C PRO A 227 20.65 -55.35 30.26
N GLY A 228 20.18 -56.17 31.20
CA GLY A 228 21.02 -56.62 32.31
C GLY A 228 22.09 -57.59 31.83
N GLU A 229 23.11 -57.79 32.66
CA GLU A 229 24.15 -58.78 32.41
C GLU A 229 23.51 -60.18 32.29
N ASP A 230 24.02 -60.95 31.33
CA ASP A 230 23.81 -62.38 31.29
C ASP A 230 25.15 -63.13 31.31
N VAL A 231 25.12 -64.44 31.54
CA VAL A 231 26.31 -65.27 31.77
C VAL A 231 27.23 -65.36 30.54
N TYR A 232 26.81 -64.82 29.39
CA TYR A 232 27.57 -64.78 28.13
C TYR A 232 28.05 -63.37 27.80
N LEU A 233 29.29 -63.27 27.31
CA LEU A 233 29.85 -62.00 26.86
C LEU A 233 29.25 -61.63 25.49
N ASP A 234 28.21 -60.80 25.46
CA ASP A 234 27.68 -60.23 24.22
C ASP A 234 27.75 -58.70 24.21
N SER A 235 28.05 -58.14 23.04
CA SER A 235 27.84 -56.72 22.80
C SER A 235 26.46 -56.57 22.17
N SER A 236 25.45 -56.24 22.97
CA SER A 236 24.11 -55.98 22.46
C SER A 236 23.94 -54.54 21.97
N THR A 237 23.14 -54.35 20.92
CA THR A 237 22.78 -53.03 20.40
C THR A 237 21.28 -52.82 20.59
N VAL A 238 20.90 -51.74 21.28
CA VAL A 238 19.51 -51.33 21.41
C VAL A 238 19.22 -50.21 20.42
N SER A 239 18.48 -50.51 19.36
CA SER A 239 18.04 -49.52 18.37
C SER A 239 16.63 -49.01 18.70
N ARG A 240 16.46 -47.68 18.60
CA ARG A 240 15.17 -47.01 18.66
C ARG A 240 15.01 -46.12 17.43
N SER A 241 13.79 -46.03 16.91
CA SER A 241 13.42 -45.07 15.88
C SER A 241 12.14 -44.35 16.29
N ILE A 242 11.91 -43.16 15.73
CA ILE A 242 10.65 -42.43 15.94
C ILE A 242 9.54 -43.16 15.18
N THR A 243 8.43 -43.45 15.86
CA THR A 243 7.22 -44.04 15.26
C THR A 243 6.10 -43.03 15.08
N GLY A 244 6.15 -41.91 15.81
CA GLY A 244 5.22 -40.80 15.65
C GLY A 244 5.59 -39.60 16.51
N ALA A 245 5.17 -38.41 16.09
CA ALA A 245 5.24 -37.19 16.88
C ALA A 245 3.87 -36.49 16.81
N THR A 246 3.40 -35.98 17.94
CA THR A 246 2.10 -35.28 18.05
C THR A 246 2.24 -34.03 18.91
N GLY A 247 1.33 -33.05 18.71
CA GLY A 247 1.36 -31.74 19.39
C GLY A 247 2.14 -30.68 18.62
N GLY A 248 2.59 -29.63 19.31
CA GLY A 248 3.53 -28.62 18.80
C GLY A 248 2.96 -27.27 18.36
N ASN A 249 1.65 -27.20 18.06
CA ASN A 249 0.95 -25.93 17.80
C ASN A 249 0.71 -25.13 19.08
#